data_AF-A0A238FU16-F1
#
_entry.id   AF-A0A238FU16-F1
#
_cell.length_a   1.000
_cell.length_b   1.000
_cell.length_c   1.000
_cell.angle_alpha   90.00
_cell.angle_beta   90.00
_cell.angle_gamma   90.00
#
_symmetry.space_group_name_H-M   'P 1'
#
loop_
_entity.id
_entity.type
_entity.pdbx_description
1 polymer ?
#
loop_
_entity_poly.entity_id
_entity_poly.type
_entity_poly.pdbx_seq_one_letter_code
_entity_poly.pdbx_strand_id
1 'polypeptide(L)'
;MPTLLCTGCSSGLGLQALRQLYSHAPSSTSATSSNWRLIIGARDVAATQAKLATVVPSDGPKAQVLHLDLESFESVRTFSDQVKLLVEEEATDSQQKARTQSEAPEREGIQCILLNAAVYTAKFEAAQGGWCKEAIVNTFSQHLLLHLVSPLLKPTSLIPHPRVIVTSSGLHTKIPASSIPSLPMTLKSPSTSSMERYRATKFTQMANAHHWKSNLKTHDVDVVAISPGFVPTSGLNRQSSVWARFFLRWILWWFPFVSTDEQGKSSTFRVHEYGNGRAHQNSAIPPLFTAENDTQAQVEDPPVSKWLKEARSDDGVLYVDVHGKRIDPHPAMLEQGRSLWNEWAPSAKTMLAW
;
A
#
# COMPACT_ATOMS: atom_id res chain seq x y z
N MET A 1 -5.11 19.08 10.84
CA MET A 1 -4.02 18.08 10.94
C MET A 1 -4.31 16.95 9.95
N PRO A 2 -3.39 16.51 9.09
CA PRO A 2 -3.67 15.44 8.13
C PRO A 2 -3.77 14.06 8.80
N THR A 3 -4.68 13.22 8.31
CA THR A 3 -4.94 11.86 8.84
C THR A 3 -4.54 10.77 7.85
N LEU A 4 -3.77 9.80 8.35
CA LEU A 4 -3.41 8.55 7.68
C LEU A 4 -4.15 7.38 8.34
N LEU A 5 -5.01 6.72 7.57
CA LEU A 5 -5.62 5.43 7.91
C LEU A 5 -4.80 4.32 7.26
N CYS A 6 -4.33 3.31 8.01
CA CYS A 6 -3.52 2.25 7.42
C CYS A 6 -3.81 0.85 7.95
N THR A 7 -3.62 -0.15 7.08
CA THR A 7 -3.73 -1.57 7.41
C THR A 7 -2.36 -2.24 7.36
N GLY A 8 -2.13 -3.26 8.21
CA GLY A 8 -0.94 -4.09 8.14
C GLY A 8 0.38 -3.39 8.51
N CYS A 9 0.32 -2.29 9.25
CA CYS A 9 1.49 -1.49 9.62
C CYS A 9 2.16 -1.92 10.94
N SER A 10 1.82 -3.10 11.46
CA SER A 10 2.43 -3.67 12.67
C SER A 10 3.75 -4.43 12.42
N SER A 11 4.18 -4.55 11.16
CA SER A 11 5.44 -5.20 10.78
C SER A 11 5.82 -4.91 9.32
N GLY A 12 7.01 -5.35 8.91
CA GLY A 12 7.44 -5.37 7.51
C GLY A 12 7.39 -3.99 6.85
N LEU A 13 6.91 -3.96 5.60
CA LEU A 13 6.88 -2.76 4.77
C LEU A 13 6.01 -1.64 5.35
N GLY A 14 4.83 -1.97 5.91
CA GLY A 14 3.97 -0.96 6.51
C GLY A 14 4.63 -0.25 7.69
N LEU A 15 5.35 -0.99 8.55
CA LEU A 15 6.09 -0.40 9.67
C LEU A 15 7.27 0.46 9.20
N GLN A 16 7.99 0.03 8.15
CA GLN A 16 9.07 0.85 7.56
C GLN A 16 8.54 2.11 6.87
N ALA A 17 7.38 2.02 6.20
CA ALA A 17 6.74 3.19 5.60
C ALA A 17 6.37 4.23 6.67
N LEU A 18 5.86 3.79 7.82
CA LEU A 18 5.63 4.67 8.97
C LEU A 18 6.95 5.26 9.49
N ARG A 19 8.00 4.46 9.65
CA ARG A 19 9.31 4.98 10.08
C ARG A 19 9.80 6.09 9.17
N GLN A 20 9.76 5.89 7.86
CA GLN A 20 10.19 6.93 6.93
C GLN A 20 9.30 8.16 6.94
N LEU A 21 7.98 8.01 7.15
CA LEU A 21 7.06 9.14 7.32
C LEU A 21 7.48 10.05 8.48
N TYR A 22 7.91 9.48 9.61
CA TYR A 22 8.36 10.24 10.79
C TYR A 22 9.83 10.65 10.75
N SER A 23 10.71 9.88 10.09
CA SER A 23 12.14 10.20 9.97
C SER A 23 12.44 11.27 8.92
N HIS A 24 11.60 11.43 7.89
CA HIS A 24 11.79 12.41 6.81
C HIS A 24 10.80 13.57 6.85
N ALA A 25 10.06 13.70 7.94
CA ALA A 25 9.36 14.93 8.26
C ALA A 25 10.37 16.07 8.41
N PRO A 26 10.28 17.17 7.67
CA PRO A 26 11.26 18.24 7.74
C PRO A 26 11.41 18.74 9.17
N SER A 27 12.60 18.54 9.72
CA SER A 27 13.00 18.96 11.05
C SER A 27 12.95 20.49 11.19
N SER A 28 12.08 20.96 12.09
CA SER A 28 12.28 22.12 12.96
C SER A 28 12.36 23.56 12.39
N THR A 29 12.27 23.83 11.08
CA THR A 29 12.32 25.24 10.60
C THR A 29 11.25 25.64 9.59
N SER A 30 10.33 24.74 9.25
CA SER A 30 9.10 25.04 8.53
C SER A 30 7.93 24.49 9.34
N ALA A 31 6.77 25.16 9.34
CA ALA A 31 5.56 24.80 10.09
C ALA A 31 4.92 23.44 9.70
N THR A 32 5.68 22.56 9.05
CA THR A 32 5.35 21.22 8.57
C THR A 32 6.14 20.12 9.30
N SER A 33 6.42 20.29 10.59
CA SER A 33 6.76 19.14 11.46
C SER A 33 5.59 18.14 11.42
N SER A 34 5.88 16.86 11.16
CA SER A 34 4.90 15.81 10.83
C SER A 34 3.91 15.48 11.95
N ASN A 35 2.91 16.33 12.10
CA ASN A 35 1.71 16.01 12.85
C ASN A 35 0.75 15.27 11.92
N TRP A 36 1.09 14.03 11.54
CA TRP A 36 0.10 13.14 10.94
C TRP A 36 -0.63 12.41 12.07
N ARG A 37 -1.96 12.48 12.07
CA ARG A 37 -2.79 11.58 12.87
C ARG A 37 -2.73 10.20 12.25
N LEU A 38 -2.43 9.20 13.07
CA LEU A 38 -2.44 7.81 12.63
C LEU A 38 -3.64 7.08 13.18
N ILE A 39 -4.39 6.43 12.30
CA ILE A 39 -5.38 5.42 12.65
C ILE A 39 -4.95 4.11 12.02
N ILE A 40 -4.66 3.10 12.84
CA ILE A 40 -4.05 1.84 12.39
C ILE A 40 -4.97 0.68 12.73
N GLY A 41 -5.37 -0.06 11.70
CA GLY A 41 -6.06 -1.34 11.86
C GLY A 41 -5.07 -2.48 12.04
N ALA A 42 -5.15 -3.18 13.17
CA ALA A 42 -4.33 -4.34 13.46
C ALA A 42 -5.07 -5.43 14.24
N ARG A 43 -4.71 -6.70 14.00
CA ARG A 43 -5.27 -7.85 14.75
C ARG A 43 -4.85 -7.85 16.22
N ASP A 44 -3.57 -7.52 16.48
CA ASP A 44 -3.01 -7.46 17.82
C ASP A 44 -2.72 -5.99 18.17
N VAL A 45 -3.64 -5.38 18.90
CA VAL A 45 -3.60 -3.95 19.24
C VAL A 45 -2.38 -3.66 20.13
N ALA A 46 -2.21 -4.43 21.21
CA ALA A 46 -1.14 -4.21 22.19
C ALA A 46 0.25 -4.38 21.57
N ALA A 47 0.48 -5.46 20.81
CA ALA A 47 1.77 -5.68 20.16
C ALA A 47 2.07 -4.63 19.09
N THR A 48 1.03 -4.13 18.41
CA THR A 48 1.18 -3.06 17.41
C THR A 48 1.54 -1.74 18.08
N GLN A 49 0.87 -1.36 19.17
CA GLN A 49 1.21 -0.17 19.95
C GLN A 49 2.65 -0.21 20.46
N ALA A 50 3.09 -1.34 21.02
CA ALA A 50 4.46 -1.51 21.49
C ALA A 50 5.51 -1.29 20.38
N LYS A 51 5.23 -1.78 19.16
CA LYS A 51 6.13 -1.57 18.02
C LYS A 51 6.10 -0.12 17.53
N LEU A 52 4.94 0.51 17.48
CA LEU A 52 4.81 1.91 17.05
C LEU A 52 5.55 2.86 17.99
N ALA A 53 5.62 2.56 19.29
CA ALA A 53 6.41 3.34 20.25
C ALA A 53 7.91 3.38 19.90
N THR A 54 8.41 2.45 19.08
CA THR A 54 9.81 2.45 18.59
C THR A 54 10.00 3.22 17.28
N VAL A 55 8.92 3.72 16.69
CA VAL A 55 8.89 4.32 15.35
C VAL A 55 8.36 5.76 15.39
N VAL A 56 7.29 5.99 16.14
CA VAL A 56 6.68 7.30 16.32
C VAL A 56 7.44 8.03 17.42
N PRO A 57 7.93 9.27 17.17
CA PRO A 57 8.57 10.09 18.19
C PRO A 57 7.68 10.24 19.44
N SER A 58 8.30 10.25 20.63
CA SER A 58 7.56 10.30 21.91
C SER A 58 6.76 11.59 22.11
N ASP A 59 7.17 12.65 21.42
CA ASP A 59 6.57 13.99 21.33
C ASP A 59 5.57 14.12 20.16
N GLY A 60 5.45 13.11 19.30
CA GLY A 60 4.51 13.08 18.18
C GLY A 60 3.07 12.72 18.59
N PRO A 61 2.09 12.90 17.67
CA PRO A 61 0.72 12.47 17.92
C PRO A 61 0.64 10.98 18.22
N LYS A 62 -0.06 10.60 19.30
CA LYS A 62 -0.25 9.19 19.64
C LYS A 62 -1.04 8.48 18.55
N ALA A 63 -0.47 7.39 18.03
CA ALA A 63 -1.15 6.55 17.07
C ALA A 63 -2.39 5.86 17.70
N GLN A 64 -3.53 5.96 17.02
CA GLN A 64 -4.76 5.28 17.41
C GLN A 64 -4.78 3.90 16.76
N VAL A 65 -4.53 2.86 17.56
CA VAL A 65 -4.55 1.48 17.07
C VAL A 65 -5.88 0.85 17.44
N LEU A 66 -6.63 0.41 16.44
CA LEU A 66 -7.93 -0.24 16.60
C LEU A 66 -7.85 -1.67 16.10
N HIS A 67 -8.70 -2.52 16.67
CA HIS A 67 -8.78 -3.91 16.25
C HIS A 67 -9.32 -3.99 14.81
N LEU A 68 -8.57 -4.68 13.93
CA LEU A 68 -9.00 -4.99 12.57
C LEU A 68 -8.47 -6.37 12.19
N ASP A 69 -9.39 -7.32 12.03
CA ASP A 69 -9.14 -8.58 11.35
C ASP A 69 -9.77 -8.57 9.96
N LEU A 70 -8.93 -8.50 8.93
CA LEU A 70 -9.36 -8.53 7.54
C LEU A 70 -9.88 -9.91 7.10
N GLU A 71 -9.80 -10.95 7.93
CA GLU A 71 -10.47 -12.24 7.68
C GLU A 71 -11.97 -12.21 8.05
N SER A 72 -12.42 -11.15 8.75
CA SER A 72 -13.82 -10.99 9.20
C SER A 72 -14.44 -9.68 8.68
N PHE A 73 -15.50 -9.79 7.87
CA PHE A 73 -16.22 -8.61 7.38
C PHE A 73 -16.93 -7.83 8.50
N GLU A 74 -17.38 -8.52 9.54
CA GLU A 74 -17.87 -7.88 10.77
C GLU A 74 -16.78 -7.03 11.42
N SER A 75 -15.55 -7.57 11.57
CA SER A 75 -14.44 -6.79 12.10
C SER A 75 -14.12 -5.57 11.24
N VAL A 76 -14.22 -5.69 9.90
CA VAL A 76 -14.03 -4.55 8.97
C VAL A 76 -15.09 -3.49 9.21
N ARG A 77 -16.36 -3.88 9.39
CA ARG A 77 -17.46 -2.97 9.68
C ARG A 77 -17.25 -2.24 11.01
N THR A 78 -17.01 -2.98 12.11
CA THR A 78 -16.80 -2.41 13.44
C THR A 78 -15.61 -1.44 13.45
N PHE A 79 -14.50 -1.82 12.81
CA PHE A 79 -13.35 -0.93 12.65
C PHE A 79 -13.73 0.35 11.90
N SER A 80 -14.48 0.23 10.80
CA SER A 80 -14.89 1.38 10.00
C SER A 80 -15.82 2.32 10.77
N ASP A 81 -16.72 1.78 11.60
CA ASP A 81 -17.60 2.59 12.45
C ASP A 81 -16.82 3.32 13.54
N GLN A 82 -15.80 2.68 14.14
CA GLN A 82 -14.88 3.36 15.07
C GLN A 82 -14.07 4.46 14.38
N VAL A 83 -13.60 4.24 13.15
CA VAL A 83 -12.90 5.26 12.36
C VAL A 83 -13.79 6.48 12.11
N LYS A 84 -15.08 6.28 11.78
CA LYS A 84 -16.04 7.39 11.59
C LYS A 84 -16.18 8.21 12.87
N LEU A 85 -16.44 7.56 14.00
CA LEU A 85 -16.57 8.24 15.30
C LEU A 85 -15.33 9.07 15.62
N LEU A 86 -14.15 8.49 15.43
CA LEU A 86 -12.87 9.16 15.69
C LEU A 86 -12.63 10.39 14.79
N VAL A 87 -13.11 10.37 13.55
CA VAL A 87 -13.01 11.50 12.62
C VAL A 87 -14.10 12.56 12.92
N GLU A 88 -15.29 12.14 13.33
CA GLU A 88 -16.43 13.02 13.66
C GLU A 88 -16.26 13.74 15.02
N GLU A 89 -15.71 13.07 16.02
CA GLU A 89 -15.39 13.65 17.33
C GLU A 89 -14.39 14.81 17.17
N GLU A 90 -13.34 14.62 16.38
CA GLU A 90 -12.35 15.66 16.11
C GLU A 90 -12.98 16.84 15.37
N ALA A 91 -13.89 16.56 14.42
CA ALA A 91 -14.54 17.60 13.63
C ALA A 91 -15.40 18.51 14.52
N THR A 92 -15.97 17.95 15.58
CA THR A 92 -16.77 18.68 16.57
C THR A 92 -15.88 19.57 17.43
N ASP A 93 -14.76 19.04 17.93
CA ASP A 93 -13.79 19.78 18.74
C ASP A 93 -13.18 20.96 17.97
N SER A 94 -12.84 20.77 16.71
CA SER A 94 -12.25 21.81 15.87
C SER A 94 -13.26 22.88 15.46
N GLN A 95 -14.51 22.52 15.20
CA GLN A 95 -15.57 23.51 14.99
C GLN A 95 -15.79 24.39 16.23
N GLN A 96 -15.70 23.81 17.43
CA GLN A 96 -15.83 24.56 18.67
C GLN A 96 -14.64 25.52 18.89
N LYS A 97 -13.42 25.10 18.56
CA LYS A 97 -12.22 25.97 18.58
C LYS A 97 -12.28 27.09 17.54
N ALA A 98 -12.68 26.80 16.30
CA ALA A 98 -12.80 27.78 15.21
C ALA A 98 -13.92 28.82 15.44
N ARG A 99 -14.94 28.52 16.25
CA ARG A 99 -15.90 29.56 16.69
C ARG A 99 -15.27 30.58 17.65
N THR A 100 -14.16 30.21 18.29
CA THR A 100 -13.46 31.03 19.28
C THR A 100 -12.28 31.81 18.66
N GLN A 101 -11.75 31.32 17.53
CA GLN A 101 -10.66 31.92 16.77
C GLN A 101 -11.16 32.08 15.33
N SER A 102 -11.36 33.32 14.84
CA SER A 102 -11.99 33.68 13.55
C SER A 102 -11.29 33.16 12.28
N GLU A 103 -10.98 31.86 12.23
CA GLU A 103 -10.41 31.13 11.10
C GLU A 103 -11.47 30.18 10.53
N ALA A 104 -11.46 30.02 9.20
CA ALA A 104 -12.36 29.07 8.55
C ALA A 104 -11.95 27.63 8.92
N PRO A 105 -12.87 26.78 9.42
CA PRO A 105 -12.52 25.42 9.79
C PRO A 105 -12.13 24.63 8.53
N GLU A 106 -10.91 24.08 8.51
CA GLU A 106 -10.55 23.07 7.52
C GLU A 106 -11.49 21.87 7.63
N ARG A 107 -11.84 21.26 6.50
CA ARG A 107 -12.68 20.05 6.49
C ARG A 107 -11.87 18.90 7.04
N GLU A 108 -12.29 18.40 8.19
CA GLU A 108 -11.69 17.21 8.78
C GLU A 108 -12.13 15.95 8.05
N GLY A 109 -11.18 15.02 7.93
CA GLY A 109 -11.35 13.79 7.18
C GLY A 109 -10.04 13.06 7.01
N ILE A 110 -10.05 12.04 6.17
CA ILE A 110 -8.90 11.20 5.86
C ILE A 110 -8.22 11.76 4.61
N GLN A 111 -6.91 12.01 4.69
CA GLN A 111 -6.12 12.48 3.55
C GLN A 111 -5.37 11.34 2.87
N CYS A 112 -5.05 10.27 3.60
CA CYS A 112 -4.39 9.11 3.02
C CYS A 112 -4.94 7.81 3.62
N ILE A 113 -5.25 6.84 2.74
CA ILE A 113 -5.55 5.46 3.11
C ILE A 113 -4.43 4.57 2.55
N LEU A 114 -3.74 3.83 3.43
CA LEU A 114 -2.74 2.84 3.05
C LEU A 114 -3.26 1.42 3.25
N LEU A 115 -3.63 0.79 2.14
CA LEU A 115 -4.08 -0.59 2.01
C LEU A 115 -2.88 -1.53 1.83
N ASN A 116 -2.17 -1.80 2.92
CA ASN A 116 -0.90 -2.52 2.91
C ASN A 116 -0.99 -3.98 3.43
N ALA A 117 -1.98 -4.31 4.25
CA ALA A 117 -2.11 -5.66 4.79
C ALA A 117 -2.24 -6.72 3.69
N ALA A 118 -1.55 -7.84 3.86
CA ALA A 118 -1.66 -8.99 2.99
C ALA A 118 -1.28 -10.29 3.72
N VAL A 119 -1.81 -11.42 3.22
CA VAL A 119 -1.47 -12.77 3.64
C VAL A 119 -1.12 -13.63 2.43
N TYR A 120 -0.34 -14.66 2.71
CA TYR A 120 0.02 -15.73 1.78
C TYR A 120 -0.02 -17.04 2.56
N THR A 121 -0.77 -18.02 2.08
CA THR A 121 -0.86 -19.34 2.72
C THR A 121 -0.30 -20.42 1.80
N ALA A 122 0.44 -21.36 2.38
CA ALA A 122 1.01 -22.46 1.60
C ALA A 122 -0.10 -23.41 1.10
N LYS A 123 -1.11 -23.64 1.93
CA LYS A 123 -2.28 -24.46 1.61
C LYS A 123 -3.49 -23.59 1.31
N PHE A 124 -4.40 -24.11 0.52
CA PHE A 124 -5.70 -23.49 0.32
C PHE A 124 -6.47 -23.51 1.64
N GLU A 125 -6.89 -22.32 2.08
CA GLU A 125 -7.77 -22.14 3.23
C GLU A 125 -9.05 -21.50 2.71
N ALA A 126 -10.16 -22.26 2.73
CA ALA A 126 -11.47 -21.75 2.35
C ALA A 126 -11.95 -20.75 3.40
N ALA A 127 -12.53 -19.65 2.94
CA ALA A 127 -13.14 -18.61 3.74
C ALA A 127 -14.57 -18.33 3.22
N GLN A 128 -15.14 -17.18 3.58
CA GLN A 128 -16.51 -16.81 3.25
C GLN A 128 -16.77 -16.90 1.73
N GLY A 129 -17.93 -17.42 1.34
CA GLY A 129 -18.31 -17.59 -0.07
C GLY A 129 -17.47 -18.63 -0.86
N GLY A 130 -16.69 -19.46 -0.16
CA GLY A 130 -15.80 -20.47 -0.75
C GLY A 130 -14.52 -19.90 -1.36
N TRP A 131 -14.26 -18.61 -1.18
CA TRP A 131 -13.05 -17.95 -1.63
C TRP A 131 -11.85 -18.34 -0.77
N CYS A 132 -10.65 -18.33 -1.33
CA CYS A 132 -9.45 -18.51 -0.55
C CYS A 132 -9.24 -17.32 0.40
N LYS A 133 -8.63 -17.59 1.55
CA LYS A 133 -8.27 -16.61 2.56
C LYS A 133 -7.48 -15.42 2.01
N GLU A 134 -6.55 -15.67 1.08
CA GLU A 134 -5.79 -14.60 0.44
C GLU A 134 -6.70 -13.63 -0.34
N ALA A 135 -7.78 -14.12 -0.98
CA ALA A 135 -8.72 -13.27 -1.71
C ALA A 135 -9.55 -12.40 -0.75
N ILE A 136 -10.03 -12.98 0.35
CA ILE A 136 -10.74 -12.25 1.41
C ILE A 136 -9.85 -11.12 1.94
N VAL A 137 -8.67 -11.44 2.46
CA VAL A 137 -7.81 -10.48 3.16
C VAL A 137 -7.16 -9.47 2.22
N ASN A 138 -6.57 -9.93 1.11
CA ASN A 138 -5.75 -9.06 0.26
C ASN A 138 -6.60 -8.15 -0.61
N THR A 139 -7.87 -8.51 -0.85
CA THR A 139 -8.73 -7.83 -1.82
C THR A 139 -10.09 -7.47 -1.26
N PHE A 140 -10.94 -8.44 -0.89
CA PHE A 140 -12.37 -8.16 -0.61
C PHE A 140 -12.59 -7.36 0.68
N SER A 141 -11.91 -7.71 1.77
CA SER A 141 -12.02 -6.96 3.02
C SER A 141 -11.47 -5.54 2.90
N GLN A 142 -10.45 -5.34 2.08
CA GLN A 142 -9.92 -4.01 1.79
C GLN A 142 -10.83 -3.21 0.85
N HIS A 143 -11.50 -3.88 -0.09
CA HIS A 143 -12.58 -3.27 -0.88
C HIS A 143 -13.73 -2.82 0.03
N LEU A 144 -14.20 -3.68 0.94
CA LEU A 144 -15.27 -3.34 1.87
C LEU A 144 -14.85 -2.20 2.80
N LEU A 145 -13.62 -2.25 3.34
CA LEU A 145 -13.08 -1.15 4.15
C LEU A 145 -13.17 0.16 3.38
N LEU A 146 -12.64 0.21 2.15
CA LEU A 146 -12.67 1.42 1.33
C LEU A 146 -14.10 1.85 0.98
N HIS A 147 -15.02 0.91 0.79
CA HIS A 147 -16.44 1.21 0.61
C HIS A 147 -17.02 1.95 1.81
N LEU A 148 -16.68 1.54 3.02
CA LEU A 148 -17.22 2.10 4.26
C LEU A 148 -16.56 3.43 4.67
N VAL A 149 -15.28 3.64 4.34
CA VAL A 149 -14.53 4.83 4.78
C VAL A 149 -14.27 5.86 3.67
N SER A 150 -14.52 5.54 2.40
CA SER A 150 -14.31 6.50 1.30
C SER A 150 -15.11 7.81 1.43
N PRO A 151 -16.32 7.86 2.03
CA PRO A 151 -17.01 9.14 2.27
C PRO A 151 -16.24 10.10 3.20
N LEU A 152 -15.32 9.56 4.01
CA LEU A 152 -14.46 10.32 4.93
C LEU A 152 -13.23 10.91 4.24
N LEU A 153 -12.94 10.56 2.98
CA LEU A 153 -11.84 11.17 2.23
C LEU A 153 -12.15 12.65 1.98
N LYS A 154 -11.32 13.56 2.49
CA LYS A 154 -11.50 15.01 2.36
C LYS A 154 -10.18 15.72 2.08
N PRO A 155 -10.15 16.68 1.14
CA PRO A 155 -8.99 17.52 0.92
C PRO A 155 -8.78 18.50 2.08
N THR A 156 -7.54 18.95 2.25
CA THR A 156 -7.10 19.99 3.20
C THR A 156 -6.22 21.01 2.47
N SER A 157 -5.88 22.15 3.09
CA SER A 157 -4.97 23.11 2.44
C SER A 157 -3.59 22.50 2.14
N LEU A 158 -3.12 21.61 3.03
CA LEU A 158 -1.84 20.91 2.89
C LEU A 158 -1.89 19.74 1.90
N ILE A 159 -3.07 19.11 1.76
CA ILE A 159 -3.27 17.92 0.92
C ILE A 159 -4.54 18.14 0.09
N PRO A 160 -4.44 18.81 -1.06
CA PRO A 160 -5.59 19.15 -1.89
C PRO A 160 -6.21 17.93 -2.58
N HIS A 161 -5.46 16.82 -2.70
CA HIS A 161 -5.91 15.57 -3.30
C HIS A 161 -5.69 14.40 -2.34
N PRO A 162 -6.76 13.90 -1.69
CA PRO A 162 -6.66 12.71 -0.85
C PRO A 162 -6.17 11.50 -1.66
N ARG A 163 -5.54 10.54 -0.99
CA ARG A 163 -4.92 9.39 -1.66
C ARG A 163 -5.38 8.06 -1.08
N VAL A 164 -5.55 7.08 -1.97
CA VAL A 164 -5.66 5.66 -1.66
C VAL A 164 -4.43 4.96 -2.23
N ILE A 165 -3.60 4.43 -1.35
CA ILE A 165 -2.37 3.72 -1.69
C ILE A 165 -2.60 2.22 -1.45
N VAL A 166 -2.37 1.41 -2.47
CA VAL A 166 -2.52 -0.04 -2.43
C VAL A 166 -1.15 -0.71 -2.58
N THR A 167 -0.76 -1.51 -1.60
CA THR A 167 0.48 -2.30 -1.68
C THR A 167 0.23 -3.57 -2.50
N SER A 168 0.60 -3.49 -3.78
CA SER A 168 0.47 -4.55 -4.77
C SER A 168 1.79 -5.30 -4.97
N SER A 169 1.96 -5.96 -6.12
CA SER A 169 3.16 -6.69 -6.54
C SER A 169 3.15 -6.83 -8.05
N GLY A 170 4.30 -6.70 -8.72
CA GLY A 170 4.44 -6.97 -10.16
C GLY A 170 3.97 -8.36 -10.61
N LEU A 171 3.74 -9.29 -9.68
CA LEU A 171 3.16 -10.62 -9.95
C LEU A 171 1.77 -10.57 -10.60
N HIS A 172 1.02 -9.48 -10.47
CA HIS A 172 -0.25 -9.29 -11.18
C HIS A 172 -0.08 -9.34 -12.71
N THR A 173 1.10 -9.01 -13.24
CA THR A 173 1.43 -9.07 -14.68
C THR A 173 1.72 -10.47 -15.20
N LYS A 174 1.85 -11.47 -14.31
CA LYS A 174 2.24 -12.84 -14.66
C LYS A 174 1.06 -13.79 -14.84
N ILE A 175 -0.16 -13.26 -14.95
CA ILE A 175 -1.36 -14.03 -15.26
C ILE A 175 -1.55 -14.04 -16.79
N PRO A 176 -1.68 -15.21 -17.43
CA PRO A 176 -2.01 -15.26 -18.85
C PRO A 176 -3.39 -14.65 -19.11
N ALA A 177 -3.53 -13.88 -20.20
CA ALA A 177 -4.80 -13.24 -20.55
C ALA A 177 -5.95 -14.25 -20.71
N SER A 178 -5.65 -15.46 -21.19
CA SER A 178 -6.63 -16.56 -21.32
C SER A 178 -7.13 -17.10 -19.97
N SER A 179 -6.38 -16.92 -18.88
CA SER A 179 -6.74 -17.39 -17.54
C SER A 179 -7.56 -16.38 -16.73
N ILE A 180 -7.75 -15.17 -17.26
CA ILE A 180 -8.47 -14.07 -16.60
C ILE A 180 -9.92 -14.47 -16.29
N PRO A 181 -10.74 -14.98 -17.25
CA PRO A 181 -12.13 -15.36 -16.96
C PRO A 181 -12.26 -16.48 -15.92
N SER A 182 -11.23 -17.30 -15.75
CA SER A 182 -11.21 -18.42 -14.79
C SER A 182 -10.68 -18.04 -13.40
N LEU A 183 -10.28 -16.79 -13.16
CA LEU A 183 -9.73 -16.38 -11.86
C LEU A 183 -10.64 -16.65 -10.66
N PRO A 184 -11.98 -16.49 -10.74
CA PRO A 184 -12.86 -16.91 -9.65
C PRO A 184 -12.73 -18.40 -9.31
N MET A 185 -12.55 -19.27 -10.32
CA MET A 185 -12.33 -20.69 -10.11
C MET A 185 -10.96 -20.95 -9.47
N THR A 186 -9.91 -20.30 -9.97
CA THR A 186 -8.55 -20.34 -9.38
C THR A 186 -8.54 -19.94 -7.90
N LEU A 187 -9.32 -18.94 -7.52
CA LEU A 187 -9.40 -18.44 -6.14
C LEU A 187 -10.34 -19.24 -5.24
N LYS A 188 -11.16 -20.14 -5.78
CA LYS A 188 -12.04 -21.04 -5.02
C LYS A 188 -11.57 -22.49 -5.02
N SER A 189 -10.60 -22.83 -5.86
CA SER A 189 -10.17 -24.21 -6.03
C SER A 189 -9.07 -24.61 -5.04
N PRO A 190 -9.24 -25.72 -4.29
CA PRO A 190 -8.19 -26.26 -3.44
C PRO A 190 -7.03 -26.88 -4.23
N SER A 191 -7.22 -27.20 -5.51
CA SER A 191 -6.17 -27.78 -6.37
C SER A 191 -5.20 -26.74 -6.93
N THR A 192 -5.53 -25.46 -6.85
CA THR A 192 -4.69 -24.38 -7.37
C THR A 192 -3.45 -24.20 -6.49
N SER A 193 -2.29 -24.05 -7.13
CA SER A 193 -1.03 -23.81 -6.42
C SER A 193 -1.04 -22.50 -5.63
N SER A 194 -0.31 -22.43 -4.51
CA SER A 194 -0.24 -21.23 -3.68
C SER A 194 0.27 -19.99 -4.44
N MET A 195 1.25 -20.18 -5.33
CA MET A 195 1.78 -19.08 -6.15
C MET A 195 0.76 -18.57 -7.18
N GLU A 196 0.01 -19.48 -7.80
CA GLU A 196 -1.04 -19.11 -8.75
C GLU A 196 -2.19 -18.38 -8.05
N ARG A 197 -2.64 -18.86 -6.88
CA ARG A 197 -3.63 -18.14 -6.05
C ARG A 197 -3.12 -16.76 -5.67
N TYR A 198 -1.87 -16.65 -5.23
CA TYR A 198 -1.31 -15.36 -4.82
C TYR A 198 -1.23 -14.37 -6.00
N ARG A 199 -0.77 -14.81 -7.17
CA ARG A 199 -0.81 -14.00 -8.41
C ARG A 199 -2.23 -13.54 -8.72
N ALA A 200 -3.19 -14.45 -8.67
CA ALA A 200 -4.61 -14.15 -8.84
C ALA A 200 -5.10 -13.08 -7.85
N THR A 201 -4.72 -13.17 -6.57
CA THR A 201 -5.09 -12.15 -5.57
C THR A 201 -4.48 -10.77 -5.85
N LYS A 202 -3.25 -10.73 -6.40
CA LYS A 202 -2.61 -9.47 -6.78
C LYS A 202 -3.24 -8.86 -8.03
N PHE A 203 -3.71 -9.69 -8.97
CA PHE A 203 -4.50 -9.23 -10.10
C PHE A 203 -5.87 -8.68 -9.66
N THR A 204 -6.59 -9.39 -8.78
CA THR A 204 -7.89 -8.90 -8.27
C THR A 204 -7.73 -7.62 -7.45
N GLN A 205 -6.64 -7.48 -6.69
CA GLN A 205 -6.29 -6.24 -6.00
C GLN A 205 -6.08 -5.07 -6.99
N MET A 206 -5.48 -5.33 -8.15
CA MET A 206 -5.34 -4.32 -9.20
C MET A 206 -6.66 -3.98 -9.91
N ALA A 207 -7.49 -4.98 -10.20
CA ALA A 207 -8.83 -4.77 -10.74
C ALA A 207 -9.66 -3.86 -9.82
N ASN A 208 -9.60 -4.14 -8.52
CA ASN A 208 -10.24 -3.34 -7.48
C ASN A 208 -9.74 -1.88 -7.46
N ALA A 209 -8.43 -1.66 -7.60
CA ALA A 209 -7.87 -0.31 -7.64
C ALA A 209 -8.39 0.49 -8.84
N HIS A 210 -8.53 -0.13 -10.02
CA HIS A 210 -9.13 0.50 -11.20
C HIS A 210 -10.62 0.82 -11.02
N HIS A 211 -11.36 -0.08 -10.39
CA HIS A 211 -12.75 0.16 -10.00
C HIS A 211 -12.85 1.37 -9.07
N TRP A 212 -11.99 1.48 -8.05
CA TRP A 212 -11.99 2.62 -7.14
C TRP A 212 -11.50 3.93 -7.76
N LYS A 213 -10.45 3.91 -8.61
CA LYS A 213 -10.02 5.12 -9.32
C LYS A 213 -11.18 5.72 -10.10
N SER A 214 -11.98 4.86 -10.71
CA SER A 214 -13.17 5.25 -11.46
C SER A 214 -14.28 5.84 -10.58
N ASN A 215 -14.62 5.20 -9.47
CA ASN A 215 -15.68 5.67 -8.57
C ASN A 215 -15.29 6.93 -7.78
N LEU A 216 -13.99 7.13 -7.54
CA LEU A 216 -13.47 8.28 -6.81
C LEU A 216 -13.04 9.44 -7.73
N LYS A 217 -13.14 9.32 -9.06
CA LYS A 217 -12.84 10.44 -9.99
C LYS A 217 -13.65 11.68 -9.66
N THR A 218 -14.89 11.51 -9.21
CA THR A 218 -15.79 12.60 -8.80
C THR A 218 -15.33 13.35 -7.54
N HIS A 219 -14.42 12.75 -6.77
CA HIS A 219 -13.92 13.29 -5.50
C HIS A 219 -12.47 13.78 -5.58
N ASP A 220 -11.88 13.79 -6.79
CA ASP A 220 -10.50 14.20 -7.04
C ASP A 220 -9.47 13.49 -6.14
N VAL A 221 -9.68 12.19 -5.97
CA VAL A 221 -8.82 11.30 -5.18
C VAL A 221 -7.84 10.56 -6.09
N ASP A 222 -6.59 10.50 -5.65
CA ASP A 222 -5.57 9.69 -6.30
C ASP A 222 -5.62 8.24 -5.82
N VAL A 223 -5.53 7.30 -6.76
CA VAL A 223 -5.38 5.88 -6.47
C VAL A 223 -4.04 5.42 -7.00
N VAL A 224 -3.18 4.98 -6.10
CA VAL A 224 -1.79 4.62 -6.37
C VAL A 224 -1.57 3.16 -5.97
N ALA A 225 -1.01 2.36 -6.86
CA ALA A 225 -0.58 1.00 -6.59
C ALA A 225 0.95 0.93 -6.57
N ILE A 226 1.49 0.47 -5.45
CA ILE A 226 2.93 0.37 -5.24
C ILE A 226 3.33 -1.10 -5.27
N SER A 227 4.34 -1.45 -6.06
CA SER A 227 4.96 -2.76 -6.07
C SER A 227 6.30 -2.70 -5.32
N PRO A 228 6.37 -3.25 -4.10
CA PRO A 228 7.57 -3.14 -3.26
C PRO A 228 8.75 -4.03 -3.72
N GLY A 229 8.63 -4.78 -4.82
CA GLY A 229 9.60 -5.79 -5.21
C GLY A 229 9.55 -7.04 -4.30
N PHE A 230 10.52 -7.95 -4.44
CA PHE A 230 10.67 -9.07 -3.52
C PHE A 230 11.38 -8.58 -2.25
N VAL A 231 10.65 -8.56 -1.13
CA VAL A 231 11.16 -8.11 0.18
C VAL A 231 11.26 -9.32 1.11
N PRO A 232 12.46 -9.93 1.24
CA PRO A 232 12.64 -11.20 1.95
C PRO A 232 12.28 -11.12 3.45
N THR A 233 12.31 -9.92 4.02
CA THR A 233 12.10 -9.63 5.45
C THR A 233 10.63 -9.38 5.82
N SER A 234 9.70 -9.50 4.87
CA SER A 234 8.27 -9.30 5.15
C SER A 234 7.65 -10.49 5.91
N GLY A 235 6.74 -10.20 6.85
CA GLY A 235 6.04 -11.20 7.67
C GLY A 235 5.06 -12.11 6.91
N LEU A 236 5.02 -12.03 5.57
CA LEU A 236 4.19 -12.86 4.67
C LEU A 236 4.53 -14.37 4.75
N ASN A 237 5.69 -14.73 5.30
CA ASN A 237 6.16 -16.12 5.47
C ASN A 237 5.81 -16.75 6.82
N ARG A 238 4.73 -16.33 7.48
CA ARG A 238 4.41 -16.77 8.86
C ARG A 238 4.17 -18.27 9.01
N GLN A 239 3.90 -19.01 7.92
CA GLN A 239 3.69 -20.47 7.90
C GLN A 239 4.93 -21.32 7.52
N SER A 240 6.09 -20.74 7.20
CA SER A 240 7.32 -21.54 7.01
C SER A 240 8.06 -21.75 8.33
N SER A 241 8.53 -22.98 8.59
CA SER A 241 9.26 -23.35 9.81
C SER A 241 10.48 -22.44 10.01
N VAL A 242 10.87 -22.18 11.27
CA VAL A 242 12.02 -21.32 11.63
C VAL A 242 13.30 -21.75 10.89
N TRP A 243 13.44 -23.06 10.68
CA TRP A 243 14.50 -23.66 9.86
C TRP A 243 14.37 -23.37 8.38
N ALA A 244 13.18 -23.39 7.78
CA ALA A 244 12.98 -22.98 6.39
C ALA A 244 13.27 -21.48 6.19
N ARG A 245 12.99 -20.62 7.18
CA ARG A 245 13.35 -19.19 7.15
C ARG A 245 14.86 -18.96 7.21
N PHE A 246 15.57 -19.80 7.96
CA PHE A 246 17.03 -19.82 8.01
C PHE A 246 17.63 -20.42 6.72
N PHE A 247 17.00 -21.43 6.13
CA PHE A 247 17.46 -22.10 4.92
C PHE A 247 17.22 -21.25 3.66
N LEU A 248 16.06 -20.60 3.55
CA LEU A 248 15.75 -19.62 2.49
C LEU A 248 16.69 -18.40 2.57
N ARG A 249 17.14 -18.01 3.77
CA ARG A 249 18.13 -16.92 3.96
C ARG A 249 19.44 -17.18 3.20
N TRP A 250 19.85 -18.44 3.07
CA TRP A 250 21.15 -18.82 2.50
C TRP A 250 21.07 -19.37 1.06
N ILE A 251 19.93 -19.96 0.67
CA ILE A 251 19.78 -20.63 -0.64
C ILE A 251 19.12 -19.76 -1.73
N LEU A 252 18.51 -18.63 -1.37
CA LEU A 252 17.84 -17.73 -2.33
C LEU A 252 18.76 -17.06 -3.35
N TRP A 253 20.06 -16.93 -3.05
CA TRP A 253 21.06 -16.35 -3.96
C TRP A 253 21.30 -17.21 -5.22
N TRP A 254 20.80 -18.45 -5.26
CA TRP A 254 20.87 -19.34 -6.42
C TRP A 254 19.67 -19.26 -7.38
N PHE A 255 18.63 -18.46 -7.10
CA PHE A 255 17.45 -18.35 -7.96
C PHE A 255 17.53 -17.13 -8.92
N PRO A 256 17.24 -17.30 -10.23
CA PRO A 256 17.35 -16.24 -11.26
C PRO A 256 16.24 -15.16 -11.18
N PHE A 257 15.50 -15.09 -10.07
CA PHE A 257 14.47 -14.08 -9.79
C PHE A 257 14.89 -13.08 -8.70
N VAL A 258 16.11 -13.24 -8.17
CA VAL A 258 16.76 -12.26 -7.30
C VAL A 258 17.50 -11.30 -8.21
N SER A 259 17.20 -10.00 -8.12
CA SER A 259 17.93 -8.97 -8.84
C SER A 259 19.39 -8.98 -8.39
N THR A 260 20.26 -9.58 -9.18
CA THR A 260 21.70 -9.34 -9.15
C THR A 260 22.02 -8.30 -10.21
N ASP A 261 22.70 -7.22 -9.82
CA ASP A 261 22.95 -5.99 -10.59
C ASP A 261 23.80 -6.13 -11.87
N GLU A 262 23.88 -7.30 -12.52
CA GLU A 262 24.75 -7.51 -13.68
C GLU A 262 24.07 -7.66 -15.05
N GLN A 263 22.74 -7.68 -15.16
CA GLN A 263 22.07 -7.82 -16.48
C GLN A 263 21.46 -6.51 -17.04
N GLY A 264 22.05 -5.36 -16.69
CA GLY A 264 21.71 -4.05 -17.27
C GLY A 264 22.66 -3.53 -18.36
N LYS A 265 23.68 -4.30 -18.78
CA LYS A 265 24.77 -3.80 -19.65
C LYS A 265 24.62 -4.05 -21.16
N SER A 266 23.47 -4.47 -21.67
CA SER A 266 23.30 -4.56 -23.12
C SER A 266 21.89 -4.24 -23.60
N SER A 267 21.53 -2.97 -23.53
CA SER A 267 20.55 -2.39 -24.45
C SER A 267 20.98 -0.97 -24.80
N THR A 268 22.02 -0.90 -25.62
CA THR A 268 22.46 0.30 -26.34
C THR A 268 21.30 0.77 -27.22
N PHE A 269 20.59 1.82 -26.80
CA PHE A 269 19.71 2.56 -27.71
C PHE A 269 20.42 3.86 -28.12
N ARG A 270 20.75 3.92 -29.41
CA ARG A 270 21.13 5.14 -30.13
C ARG A 270 19.99 6.14 -30.00
N VAL A 271 20.28 7.28 -29.39
CA VAL A 271 19.44 8.48 -29.51
C VAL A 271 19.96 9.25 -30.72
N HIS A 272 19.11 9.38 -31.74
CA HIS A 272 19.34 10.33 -32.83
C HIS A 272 19.17 11.74 -32.27
N GLU A 273 20.21 12.54 -32.50
CA GLU A 273 20.41 13.90 -32.07
C GLU A 273 19.70 14.88 -33.02
N TYR A 274 18.96 15.85 -32.48
CA TYR A 274 18.70 17.14 -33.13
C TYR A 274 18.68 18.25 -32.08
N GLY A 275 19.78 19.00 -32.03
CA GLY A 275 19.74 20.48 -32.08
C GLY A 275 19.51 21.30 -30.81
N ASN A 276 20.64 21.74 -30.22
CA ASN A 276 20.89 23.05 -29.58
C ASN A 276 20.19 23.44 -28.26
N GLY A 277 20.87 23.12 -27.14
CA GLY A 277 21.76 24.12 -26.51
C GLY A 277 21.23 24.89 -25.29
N ARG A 278 21.49 24.38 -24.08
CA ARG A 278 22.26 25.04 -22.99
C ARG A 278 22.34 24.12 -21.76
N ALA A 279 23.55 23.92 -21.28
CA ALA A 279 23.92 22.99 -20.23
C ALA A 279 23.70 23.56 -18.82
N HIS A 280 23.39 22.68 -17.86
CA HIS A 280 23.91 22.75 -16.49
C HIS A 280 24.22 21.33 -15.98
N GLN A 281 25.33 21.25 -15.22
CA GLN A 281 26.12 20.07 -14.85
C GLN A 281 25.33 18.93 -14.21
N ASN A 282 25.50 17.72 -14.74
CA ASN A 282 25.08 16.46 -14.14
C ASN A 282 26.16 15.90 -13.21
N SER A 283 25.69 15.41 -12.08
CA SER A 283 26.39 14.77 -10.99
C SER A 283 27.15 13.52 -11.43
N ALA A 284 28.39 13.45 -10.96
CA ALA A 284 29.24 12.26 -11.02
C ALA A 284 28.75 11.21 -10.02
N ILE A 285 28.69 9.96 -10.48
CA ILE A 285 28.39 8.77 -9.69
C ILE A 285 29.69 8.27 -9.07
N PRO A 286 29.78 8.02 -7.75
CA PRO A 286 30.78 7.11 -7.20
C PRO A 286 30.18 5.72 -6.92
N PRO A 287 30.98 4.65 -6.97
CA PRO A 287 30.52 3.28 -6.83
C PRO A 287 30.64 2.73 -5.39
N LEU A 288 29.90 1.62 -5.14
CA LEU A 288 30.27 0.40 -4.38
C LEU A 288 29.92 0.15 -2.88
N PHE A 289 29.63 -1.14 -2.64
CA PHE A 289 29.81 -2.06 -1.48
C PHE A 289 28.75 -2.26 -0.38
N THR A 290 28.69 -3.54 0.03
CA THR A 290 27.75 -4.27 0.89
C THR A 290 27.96 -4.06 2.40
N ALA A 291 26.87 -4.11 3.16
CA ALA A 291 26.83 -3.91 4.61
C ALA A 291 27.20 -5.16 5.42
N GLU A 292 28.49 -5.38 5.63
CA GLU A 292 29.05 -5.99 6.85
C GLU A 292 30.36 -5.25 7.16
N ASN A 293 30.24 -4.02 7.63
CA ASN A 293 31.23 -3.36 8.48
C ASN A 293 30.54 -2.15 9.12
N ASP A 294 30.28 -2.26 10.42
CA ASP A 294 30.00 -1.13 11.29
C ASP A 294 31.21 -0.20 11.27
N THR A 295 31.21 0.79 10.38
CA THR A 295 31.92 2.05 10.56
C THR A 295 31.42 3.09 9.54
N GLN A 296 30.64 4.05 10.03
CA GLN A 296 30.47 5.42 9.49
C GLN A 296 30.51 5.63 7.96
N ALA A 297 29.76 4.85 7.17
CA ALA A 297 29.48 5.18 5.77
C ALA A 297 27.97 5.32 5.57
N GLN A 298 27.54 6.50 5.11
CA GLN A 298 26.15 6.79 4.79
C GLN A 298 25.69 5.88 3.64
N VAL A 299 24.94 4.84 3.99
CA VAL A 299 24.14 4.06 3.04
C VAL A 299 22.86 4.86 2.80
N GLU A 300 22.69 5.42 1.61
CA GLU A 300 21.40 6.01 1.22
C GLU A 300 20.36 4.89 1.03
N ASP A 301 19.50 4.74 2.03
CA ASP A 301 18.34 3.85 2.03
C ASP A 301 17.36 4.19 0.88
N PRO A 302 16.64 3.20 0.31
CA PRO A 302 15.68 3.46 -0.76
C PRO A 302 14.57 4.43 -0.28
N PRO A 303 14.27 5.50 -1.05
CA PRO A 303 13.45 6.59 -0.55
C PRO A 303 11.95 6.28 -0.69
N VAL A 304 11.32 5.73 0.36
CA VAL A 304 9.85 5.70 0.52
C VAL A 304 9.28 7.12 0.46
N SER A 305 10.11 8.13 0.78
CA SER A 305 9.80 9.56 0.63
C SER A 305 9.40 9.97 -0.81
N LYS A 306 9.82 9.22 -1.84
CA LYS A 306 9.34 9.45 -3.22
C LYS A 306 7.90 8.99 -3.44
N TRP A 307 7.40 8.01 -2.69
CA TRP A 307 6.03 7.49 -2.84
C TRP A 307 4.98 8.45 -2.29
N LEU A 308 5.38 9.30 -1.34
CA LEU A 308 4.55 10.38 -0.82
C LEU A 308 4.60 11.63 -1.71
N LYS A 309 5.64 11.79 -2.55
CA LYS A 309 5.75 12.91 -3.49
C LYS A 309 4.76 12.75 -4.66
N GLU A 310 4.20 13.87 -5.08
CA GLU A 310 3.16 14.02 -6.11
C GLU A 310 3.56 13.40 -7.45
N ALA A 311 3.13 12.17 -7.68
CA ALA A 311 3.00 11.64 -9.02
C ALA A 311 1.50 11.53 -9.29
N ARG A 312 0.97 12.47 -10.09
CA ARG A 312 -0.41 12.41 -10.57
C ARG A 312 -0.48 11.42 -11.73
N SER A 313 -1.56 10.66 -11.82
CA SER A 313 -1.91 9.96 -13.07
C SER A 313 -3.11 10.67 -13.67
N ASP A 314 -2.93 11.17 -14.89
CA ASP A 314 -3.97 11.93 -15.58
C ASP A 314 -5.19 11.08 -15.94
N ASP A 315 -5.04 9.75 -16.12
CA ASP A 315 -6.16 8.89 -16.56
C ASP A 315 -6.27 7.50 -15.91
N GLY A 316 -5.34 7.08 -15.05
CA GLY A 316 -5.27 5.70 -14.53
C GLY A 316 -4.96 5.58 -13.04
N VAL A 317 -4.87 4.33 -12.58
CA VAL A 317 -4.17 4.01 -11.33
C VAL A 317 -2.69 4.27 -11.59
N LEU A 318 -2.02 5.00 -10.70
CA LEU A 318 -0.57 5.17 -10.82
C LEU A 318 0.12 3.90 -10.32
N TYR A 319 0.91 3.27 -11.18
CA TYR A 319 1.68 2.07 -10.83
C TYR A 319 3.15 2.40 -10.71
N VAL A 320 3.71 2.24 -9.52
CA VAL A 320 5.12 2.53 -9.26
C VAL A 320 5.81 1.39 -8.54
N ASP A 321 7.09 1.17 -8.84
CA ASP A 321 7.96 0.33 -8.01
C ASP A 321 8.50 1.11 -6.80
N VAL A 322 9.32 0.44 -5.99
CA VAL A 322 9.99 1.05 -4.82
C VAL A 322 10.90 2.23 -5.16
N HIS A 323 11.39 2.32 -6.38
CA HIS A 323 12.25 3.41 -6.83
C HIS A 323 11.45 4.57 -7.43
N GLY A 324 10.12 4.43 -7.52
CA GLY A 324 9.23 5.40 -8.16
C GLY A 324 9.16 5.24 -9.68
N LYS A 325 9.72 4.15 -10.24
CA LYS A 325 9.64 3.88 -11.68
C LYS A 325 8.24 3.38 -12.02
N ARG A 326 7.66 3.92 -13.10
CA ARG A 326 6.36 3.49 -13.59
C ARG A 326 6.43 2.02 -14.04
N ILE A 327 5.47 1.22 -13.58
CA ILE A 327 5.26 -0.15 -14.05
C ILE A 327 4.01 -0.15 -14.95
N ASP A 328 4.11 -0.76 -16.12
CA ASP A 328 2.92 -0.95 -16.95
C ASP A 328 2.02 -2.03 -16.34
N PRO A 329 0.72 -1.73 -16.14
CA PRO A 329 -0.20 -2.74 -15.66
C PRO A 329 -0.44 -3.81 -16.72
N HIS A 330 -0.98 -4.94 -16.29
CA HIS A 330 -1.43 -5.98 -17.21
C HIS A 330 -2.41 -5.38 -18.25
N PRO A 331 -2.27 -5.63 -19.58
CA PRO A 331 -3.10 -4.99 -20.60
C PRO A 331 -4.61 -5.09 -20.35
N ALA A 332 -5.08 -6.26 -19.94
CA ALA A 332 -6.49 -6.47 -19.57
C ALA A 332 -6.99 -5.58 -18.41
N MET A 333 -6.11 -5.06 -17.55
CA MET A 333 -6.50 -4.07 -16.53
C MET A 333 -6.92 -2.73 -17.15
N LEU A 334 -6.19 -2.31 -18.19
CA LEU A 334 -6.44 -1.05 -18.89
C LEU A 334 -7.74 -1.12 -19.69
N GLU A 335 -7.99 -2.26 -20.34
CA GLU A 335 -9.16 -2.44 -21.21
C GLU A 335 -10.43 -2.80 -20.44
N GLN A 336 -10.33 -3.69 -19.45
CA GLN A 336 -11.50 -4.37 -18.88
C GLN A 336 -11.47 -4.47 -17.34
N GLY A 337 -10.44 -3.94 -16.65
CA GLY A 337 -10.27 -4.14 -15.21
C GLY A 337 -11.51 -3.84 -14.36
N ARG A 338 -12.30 -2.83 -14.76
CA ARG A 338 -13.58 -2.50 -14.13
C ARG A 338 -14.67 -3.54 -14.37
N SER A 339 -14.86 -3.99 -15.62
CA SER A 339 -15.91 -4.97 -15.91
C SER A 339 -15.60 -6.30 -15.23
N LEU A 340 -14.33 -6.72 -15.27
CA LEU A 340 -13.83 -7.92 -14.61
C LEU A 340 -14.07 -7.87 -13.09
N TRP A 341 -13.81 -6.72 -12.45
CA TRP A 341 -14.13 -6.56 -11.03
C TRP A 341 -15.62 -6.74 -10.75
N ASN A 342 -16.48 -6.07 -11.51
CA ASN A 342 -17.93 -6.13 -11.29
C ASN A 342 -18.51 -7.53 -11.56
N GLU A 343 -17.89 -8.31 -12.44
CA GLU A 343 -18.31 -9.67 -12.76
C GLU A 343 -17.96 -10.66 -11.63
N TRP A 344 -16.79 -10.54 -11.01
CA TRP A 344 -16.27 -11.54 -10.09
C TRP A 344 -16.45 -11.20 -8.62
N ALA A 345 -16.38 -9.92 -8.28
CA ALA A 345 -16.29 -9.50 -6.90
C ALA A 345 -17.66 -9.62 -6.22
N PRO A 346 -17.72 -10.16 -4.98
CA PRO A 346 -18.94 -10.09 -4.20
C PRO A 346 -19.31 -8.62 -3.96
N SER A 347 -20.60 -8.31 -4.02
CA SER A 347 -21.07 -6.96 -3.72
C SER A 347 -20.82 -6.60 -2.26
N ALA A 348 -20.73 -5.30 -1.93
CA ALA A 348 -20.63 -4.86 -0.54
C ALA A 348 -21.77 -5.40 0.33
N LYS A 349 -22.99 -5.47 -0.22
CA LYS A 349 -24.15 -6.09 0.44
C LYS A 349 -23.93 -7.57 0.72
N THR A 350 -23.34 -8.31 -0.22
CA THR A 350 -23.00 -9.73 -0.03
C THR A 350 -21.94 -9.90 1.04
N MET A 351 -20.89 -9.09 1.02
CA MET A 351 -19.82 -9.15 2.04
C MET A 351 -20.32 -8.79 3.43
N LEU A 352 -21.26 -7.86 3.56
CA LEU A 352 -21.88 -7.50 4.85
C LEU A 352 -22.89 -8.55 5.36
N ALA A 353 -23.35 -9.45 4.49
CA ALA A 353 -24.24 -10.55 4.86
C ALA A 353 -23.48 -11.83 5.23
N TRP A 354 -22.17 -11.87 4.96
CA TRP A 354 -21.23 -12.90 5.42
C TRP A 354 -20.63 -12.51 6.76
#